data_AF-A0A2T5H9B3-F1
#
_entry.id   AF-A0A2T5H9B3-F1
#
_cell.length_a   1.000
_cell.length_b   1.000
_cell.length_c   1.000
_cell.angle_alpha   90.00
_cell.angle_beta   90.00
_cell.angle_gamma   90.00
#
_symmetry.space_group_name_H-M   'P 1'
#
loop_
_entity.id
_entity.type
_entity.pdbx_description
1 polymer ?
#
loop_
_entity_poly.entity_id
_entity_poly.type
_entity_poly.pdbx_seq_one_letter_code
_entity_poly.pdbx_strand_id
1 'polypeptide(L)'
;MPRIRTESAKAAGKLIKEIQRVWNYNIEYGQPNAILSEDILDLAHDLLQARDAPGIKRLIGPRTVKQYLGSLWVESHPAVKARVEQLEQAIASESA
;
A
#
# COMPACT_ATOMS: atom_id res chain seq x y z
N MET A 1 -17.99 -1.09 -17.54
CA MET A 1 -18.06 0.32 -17.11
C MET A 1 -16.71 0.75 -16.56
N PRO A 2 -16.10 1.85 -17.04
CA PRO A 2 -14.86 2.36 -16.46
C PRO A 2 -15.20 2.91 -15.07
N ARG A 3 -14.77 2.19 -14.02
CA ARG A 3 -14.93 2.63 -12.63
C ARG A 3 -14.09 3.89 -12.45
N ILE A 4 -14.72 5.03 -12.16
CA ILE A 4 -14.01 6.24 -11.74
C ILE A 4 -13.21 5.87 -10.49
N ARG A 5 -11.88 5.86 -10.62
CA ARG A 5 -10.97 5.58 -9.50
C ARG A 5 -10.67 6.90 -8.81
N THR A 6 -10.85 6.94 -7.50
CA THR A 6 -10.41 8.03 -6.64
C THR A 6 -8.88 8.18 -6.73
N GLU A 7 -8.34 9.33 -6.36
CA GLU A 7 -6.89 9.55 -6.27
C GLU A 7 -6.25 8.60 -5.25
N SER A 8 -6.93 8.29 -4.15
CA SER A 8 -6.54 7.27 -3.17
C SER A 8 -6.46 5.87 -3.79
N ALA A 9 -7.43 5.47 -4.63
CA ALA A 9 -7.38 4.19 -5.33
C ALA A 9 -6.26 4.14 -6.39
N LYS A 10 -5.98 5.26 -7.07
CA LYS A 10 -4.85 5.37 -8.00
C LYS A 10 -3.52 5.26 -7.25
N ALA A 11 -3.40 5.92 -6.11
CA ALA A 11 -2.20 5.87 -5.26
C ALA A 11 -1.98 4.45 -4.69
N ALA A 12 -3.03 3.78 -4.22
CA ALA A 12 -2.97 2.38 -3.78
C ALA A 12 -2.51 1.43 -4.91
N GLY A 13 -3.00 1.62 -6.13
CA GLY A 13 -2.52 0.85 -7.29
C GLY A 13 -1.04 1.08 -7.61
N LYS A 14 -0.54 2.31 -7.44
CA LYS A 14 0.90 2.62 -7.62
C LYS A 14 1.75 1.99 -6.51
N LEU A 15 1.23 1.98 -5.27
CA LEU A 15 1.86 1.33 -4.13
C LEU A 15 2.04 -0.16 -4.36
N ILE A 16 0.98 -0.87 -4.75
CA ILE A 16 1.03 -2.31 -5.08
C ILE A 16 2.08 -2.59 -6.14
N LYS A 17 2.11 -1.78 -7.22
CA LYS A 17 3.10 -1.97 -8.29
C LYS A 17 4.55 -1.83 -7.79
N GLU A 18 4.78 -0.94 -6.82
CA GLU A 18 6.11 -0.77 -6.23
C GLU A 18 6.48 -1.93 -5.30
N ILE A 19 5.53 -2.42 -4.49
CA ILE A 19 5.72 -3.62 -3.66
C ILE A 19 6.02 -4.83 -4.54
N GLN A 20 5.26 -5.02 -5.62
CA GLN A 20 5.52 -6.08 -6.61
C GLN A 20 6.88 -5.95 -7.27
N ARG A 21 7.39 -4.74 -7.49
CA ARG A 21 8.77 -4.57 -7.99
C ARG A 21 9.79 -5.00 -6.96
N VAL A 22 9.63 -4.61 -5.69
CA VAL A 22 10.53 -5.08 -4.62
C VAL A 22 10.53 -6.60 -4.57
N TRP A 23 9.35 -7.22 -4.61
CA TRP A 23 9.19 -8.66 -4.61
C TRP A 23 9.84 -9.35 -5.83
N ASN A 24 9.61 -8.83 -7.04
CA ASN A 24 10.18 -9.38 -8.27
C ASN A 24 11.69 -9.13 -8.40
N TYR A 25 12.19 -7.99 -7.92
CA TYR A 25 13.60 -7.59 -8.05
C TYR A 25 14.49 -8.27 -7.02
N ASN A 26 13.98 -8.54 -5.82
CA ASN A 26 14.78 -9.21 -4.78
C ASN A 26 14.92 -10.72 -4.97
N ILE A 27 14.27 -11.35 -5.97
CA ILE A 27 14.25 -12.82 -6.15
C ILE A 27 14.20 -13.51 -4.77
N GLU A 28 13.21 -13.17 -3.94
CA GLU A 28 13.02 -13.83 -2.65
C GLU A 28 12.40 -15.23 -2.85
N TYR A 29 12.65 -15.89 -3.97
CA TYR A 29 12.28 -17.28 -4.16
C TYR A 29 13.10 -18.14 -3.18
N GLY A 30 12.47 -18.52 -2.07
CA GLY A 30 13.04 -19.40 -1.04
C GLY A 30 13.83 -18.69 0.08
N GLN A 31 13.78 -17.36 0.17
CA GLN A 31 14.36 -16.61 1.30
C GLN A 31 13.29 -16.35 2.37
N PRO A 32 13.64 -16.34 3.68
CA PRO A 32 12.67 -16.12 4.77
C PRO A 32 11.87 -14.82 4.68
N ASN A 33 12.41 -13.80 4.00
CA ASN A 33 11.77 -12.50 3.84
C ASN A 33 10.61 -12.49 2.82
N ALA A 34 10.51 -13.52 1.97
CA ALA A 34 9.47 -13.66 0.96
C ALA A 34 8.06 -13.64 1.55
N ILE A 35 7.91 -14.26 2.72
CA ILE A 35 6.64 -14.36 3.46
C ILE A 35 6.18 -12.96 3.89
N LEU A 36 7.11 -12.13 4.38
CA LEU A 36 6.79 -10.76 4.78
C LEU A 36 6.39 -9.89 3.58
N SER A 37 7.06 -10.06 2.44
CA SER A 37 6.72 -9.33 1.21
C SER A 37 5.35 -9.74 0.65
N GLU A 38 4.97 -11.02 0.78
CA GLU A 38 3.66 -11.55 0.39
C GLU A 38 2.54 -10.99 1.30
N ASP A 39 2.71 -11.06 2.62
CA ASP A 39 1.75 -10.48 3.59
C ASP A 39 1.51 -8.98 3.31
N ILE A 40 2.56 -8.23 3.01
CA ILE A 40 2.48 -6.80 2.72
C ILE A 40 1.78 -6.52 1.40
N LEU A 41 1.97 -7.39 0.41
CA LEU A 41 1.28 -7.30 -0.87
C LEU A 41 -0.23 -7.54 -0.70
N ASP A 42 -0.62 -8.52 0.10
CA ASP A 42 -2.02 -8.80 0.41
C ASP A 42 -2.69 -7.62 1.14
N LEU A 43 -2.02 -7.08 2.17
CA LEU A 43 -2.49 -5.88 2.85
C LEU A 43 -2.62 -4.67 1.89
N ALA A 44 -1.69 -4.52 0.95
CA ALA A 44 -1.77 -3.46 -0.06
C ALA A 44 -2.94 -3.67 -1.03
N HIS A 45 -3.26 -4.93 -1.36
CA HIS A 45 -4.45 -5.27 -2.13
C HIS A 45 -5.74 -4.92 -1.38
N ASP A 46 -5.82 -5.13 -0.06
CA ASP A 46 -6.96 -4.71 0.74
C ASP A 46 -7.20 -3.18 0.66
N LEU A 47 -6.13 -2.39 0.70
CA LEU A 47 -6.21 -0.93 0.52
C LEU A 47 -6.80 -0.56 -0.84
N LEU A 48 -6.44 -1.28 -1.90
CA LEU A 48 -7.03 -1.05 -3.23
C LEU A 48 -8.50 -1.49 -3.29
N GLN A 49 -8.85 -2.59 -2.61
CA GLN A 49 -10.23 -3.10 -2.54
C GLN A 49 -11.16 -2.20 -1.71
N ALA A 50 -10.60 -1.43 -0.78
CA ALA A 50 -11.33 -0.40 -0.05
C ALA A 50 -11.77 0.79 -0.92
N ARG A 51 -11.16 0.96 -2.11
CA ARG A 51 -11.60 1.78 -3.26
C ARG A 51 -11.67 3.30 -3.08
N ASP A 52 -11.72 3.83 -1.86
CA ASP A 52 -11.76 5.26 -1.57
C ASP A 52 -11.18 5.57 -0.19
N ALA A 53 -10.95 6.86 0.10
CA ALA A 53 -10.38 7.31 1.37
C ALA A 53 -11.22 6.90 2.60
N PRO A 54 -12.56 7.02 2.63
CA PRO A 54 -13.37 6.55 3.75
C PRO A 54 -13.27 5.03 3.98
N GLY A 55 -13.27 4.24 2.91
CA GLY A 55 -13.11 2.79 2.96
C GLY A 55 -11.73 2.42 3.51
N ILE A 56 -10.68 3.07 3.01
CA ILE A 56 -9.31 2.83 3.50
C ILE A 56 -9.20 3.17 4.98
N LYS A 57 -9.72 4.32 5.41
CA LYS A 57 -9.72 4.71 6.84
C LYS A 57 -10.46 3.70 7.71
N ARG A 58 -11.59 3.17 7.25
CA ARG A 58 -12.34 2.12 7.96
C ARG A 58 -11.53 0.83 8.11
N LEU A 59 -10.81 0.45 7.06
CA LEU A 59 -9.97 -0.75 7.04
C LEU A 59 -8.77 -0.62 8.00
N ILE A 60 -8.04 0.49 7.94
CA ILE A 60 -6.81 0.67 8.73
C ILE A 60 -7.09 1.11 10.18
N GLY A 61 -8.26 1.70 10.44
CA GLY A 61 -8.68 2.17 11.76
C GLY A 61 -7.86 3.37 12.23
N PRO A 62 -7.39 3.38 13.50
CA PRO A 62 -6.58 4.50 14.02
C PRO A 62 -5.13 4.50 13.51
N ARG A 63 -4.74 3.51 12.70
CA ARG A 63 -3.37 3.36 12.18
C ARG A 63 -3.15 4.20 10.95
N THR A 64 -1.90 4.57 10.70
CA THR A 64 -1.48 5.09 9.40
C THR A 64 -1.33 3.96 8.37
N VAL A 65 -1.23 4.29 7.08
CA VAL A 65 -1.01 3.28 6.03
C VAL A 65 0.33 2.58 6.27
N LYS A 66 1.36 3.34 6.65
CA LYS A 66 2.66 2.79 7.05
C LYS A 66 2.55 1.78 8.19
N GLN A 67 1.78 2.10 9.23
CA GLN A 67 1.59 1.20 10.37
C GLN A 67 0.79 -0.05 10.00
N TYR A 68 -0.20 0.09 9.12
CA TYR A 68 -1.01 -1.03 8.63
C TYR A 68 -0.17 -2.04 7.84
N LEU A 69 0.72 -1.58 6.97
CA LEU A 69 1.60 -2.43 6.16
C LEU A 69 2.82 -2.95 6.92
N GLY A 70 3.11 -2.44 8.11
CA GLY A 70 4.32 -2.78 8.87
C GLY A 70 5.43 -1.74 8.69
N SER A 71 5.55 -0.88 9.71
CA SER A 71 6.47 0.26 9.71
C SER A 71 7.93 -0.09 9.40
N LEU A 72 8.42 -1.22 9.93
CA LEU A 72 9.82 -1.61 9.77
C LEU A 72 10.15 -1.93 8.31
N TRP A 73 9.31 -2.74 7.66
CA TRP A 73 9.51 -3.12 6.27
C TRP A 73 9.38 -1.90 5.34
N VAL A 74 8.40 -1.02 5.59
CA VAL A 74 8.24 0.21 4.78
C VAL A 74 9.47 1.12 4.91
N GLU A 75 10.06 1.26 6.10
CA GLU A 75 11.29 2.04 6.29
C GLU A 75 12.51 1.42 5.60
N SER A 76 12.57 0.10 5.51
CA SER A 76 13.62 -0.61 4.77
C SER A 76 13.51 -0.45 3.24
N HIS A 77 12.39 0.05 2.73
CA HIS A 77 12.14 0.17 1.29
C HIS A 77 11.76 1.62 0.90
N PRO A 78 12.75 2.51 0.65
CA PRO A 78 12.51 3.94 0.39
C PRO A 78 11.53 4.23 -0.75
N ALA A 79 11.58 3.42 -1.83
CA ALA A 79 10.66 3.56 -2.95
C ALA A 79 9.20 3.27 -2.55
N VAL A 80 8.98 2.28 -1.68
CA VAL A 80 7.65 1.96 -1.16
C VAL A 80 7.20 3.02 -0.16
N LYS A 81 8.07 3.49 0.74
CA LYS A 81 7.79 4.59 1.65
C LYS A 81 7.26 5.83 0.94
N ALA A 82 7.90 6.25 -0.15
CA ALA A 82 7.43 7.38 -0.95
C ALA A 82 6.02 7.16 -1.53
N ARG A 83 5.65 5.92 -1.87
CA ARG A 83 4.28 5.58 -2.33
C ARG A 83 3.27 5.56 -1.19
N VAL A 84 3.68 5.11 0.00
CA VAL A 84 2.84 5.17 1.20
C VAL A 84 2.50 6.62 1.55
N GLU A 85 3.49 7.51 1.55
CA GLU A 85 3.27 8.95 1.80
C GLU A 85 2.33 9.57 0.76
N GLN A 86 2.47 9.22 -0.52
CA GLN A 86 1.55 9.67 -1.58
C GLN A 86 0.11 9.17 -1.37
N LEU A 87 -0.06 7.94 -0.89
CA LEU A 87 -1.37 7.40 -0.57
C LEU A 87 -1.99 8.11 0.64
N GLU A 88 -1.22 8.36 1.69
CA GLU A 88 -1.67 9.09 2.88
C GLU A 88 -2.08 10.53 2.54
N GLN A 89 -1.31 11.21 1.67
CA GLN A 89 -1.67 12.52 1.16
C GLN A 89 -2.97 12.48 0.35
N ALA A 90 -3.14 11.51 -0.56
CA ALA A 90 -4.36 11.37 -1.34
C ALA A 90 -5.60 11.10 -0.45
N ILE A 91 -5.45 10.28 0.59
CA ILE A 91 -6.50 10.02 1.58
C ILE A 91 -6.87 11.31 2.33
N ALA A 92 -5.87 12.10 2.73
CA ALA A 92 -6.09 13.35 3.43
C ALA A 92 -6.82 14.38 2.54
N SER A 93 -6.40 14.53 1.29
CA SER A 93 -7.01 15.46 0.34
C SER A 93 -8.45 15.08 -0.06
N GLU A 94 -8.78 13.79 -0.12
CA GLU A 94 -10.14 13.33 -0.42
C GLU A 94 -11.10 13.39 0.78
N SER A 95 -10.55 13.48 1.98
CA SER A 95 -11.33 13.55 3.22
C SER A 95 -11.50 14.98 3.74
N ALA A 96 -10.90 15.96 3.08
CA ALA A 96 -10.98 17.40 3.40
C ALA A 96 -12.22 18.01 2.73
#